data_AF-A0A8D2L044-F1
#
_entry.id   AF-A0A8D2L044-F1
#
_cell.length_a   1.000
_cell.length_b   1.000
_cell.length_c   1.000
_cell.angle_alpha   90.00
_cell.angle_beta   90.00
_cell.angle_gamma   90.00
#
_symmetry.space_group_name_H-M   'P 1'
#
loop_
_entity.id
_entity.type
_entity.pdbx_description
1 polymer ?
#
loop_
_entity_poly.entity_id
_entity_poly.type
_entity_poly.pdbx_seq_one_letter_code
_entity_poly.pdbx_strand_id
1 'polypeptide(L)'
;ATEQHDDADCFVCAFLSHGEDDHVYAYDAKIKIQSLTSMFKGDKCPSLVGKPKIFIIQACRGDKHDDPVLFHDTVDSKKESEINEITVDAAAVYTLPAGADFLMCYSVAEGYYSHRETVNGSWYIQDLCEMLRKHGCSLEFTELLTLVNRKVSHRRVDVCRDPLALGKKQVPCFASMLTKKLHFRPKSK
;
A
#
# COMPACT_ATOMS: atom_id res chain seq x y z
N ALA A 1 20.08 -12.75 14.41
CA ALA A 1 20.37 -11.43 14.99
C ALA A 1 19.57 -11.31 16.28
N THR A 2 20.27 -11.16 17.40
CA THR A 2 19.74 -10.97 18.76
C THR A 2 19.49 -9.49 19.04
N GLU A 3 18.98 -8.75 18.06
CA GLU A 3 18.65 -7.33 18.27
C GLU A 3 17.31 -7.26 18.99
N GLN A 4 17.36 -6.81 20.24
CA GLN A 4 16.18 -6.50 21.03
C GLN A 4 15.72 -5.09 20.65
N HIS A 5 14.42 -4.95 20.35
CA HIS A 5 13.83 -3.67 19.93
C HIS A 5 13.28 -2.87 21.12
N ASP A 6 13.77 -3.10 22.34
CA ASP A 6 13.19 -2.54 23.56
C ASP A 6 13.27 -1.01 23.58
N ASP A 7 14.36 -0.44 23.08
CA ASP A 7 14.58 1.03 22.98
C ASP A 7 14.01 1.67 21.69
N ALA A 8 13.37 0.88 20.82
CA ALA A 8 12.74 1.39 19.60
C ALA A 8 11.26 1.73 19.83
N ASP A 9 10.75 2.78 19.18
CA ASP A 9 9.32 3.13 19.27
C ASP A 9 8.46 2.26 18.34
N CYS A 10 9.01 1.90 17.18
CA CYS A 10 8.33 1.15 16.13
C CYS A 10 9.35 0.45 15.21
N PHE A 11 8.83 -0.36 14.30
CA PHE A 11 9.59 -0.98 13.22
C PHE A 11 9.04 -0.53 11.86
N VAL A 12 9.93 -0.26 10.91
CA VAL A 12 9.56 0.07 9.52
C VAL A 12 10.38 -0.80 8.56
N CYS A 13 9.71 -1.44 7.61
CA CYS A 13 10.33 -2.21 6.53
C CYS A 13 9.76 -1.77 5.18
N ALA A 14 10.63 -1.46 4.22
CA ALA A 14 10.21 -1.04 2.88
C ALA A 14 10.73 -2.02 1.82
N PHE A 15 9.82 -2.56 1.01
CA PHE A 15 10.11 -3.39 -0.15
C PHE A 15 9.83 -2.58 -1.42
N LEU A 16 10.87 -2.37 -2.24
CA LEU A 16 10.79 -1.66 -3.52
C LEU A 16 11.26 -2.62 -4.62
N SER A 17 10.33 -3.34 -5.24
CA SER A 17 10.69 -4.36 -6.24
C SER A 17 9.55 -4.60 -7.24
N HIS A 18 9.75 -5.56 -8.14
CA HIS A 18 8.64 -6.21 -8.82
C HIS A 18 7.84 -7.05 -7.82
N GLY A 19 6.57 -7.27 -8.15
CA GLY A 19 5.66 -8.09 -7.35
C GLY A 19 4.62 -8.72 -8.24
N GLU A 20 4.01 -9.76 -7.70
CA GLU A 20 2.85 -10.45 -8.26
C GLU A 20 2.03 -10.94 -7.08
N ASP A 21 0.75 -10.57 -7.06
CA ASP A 21 -0.21 -10.90 -6.01
C ASP A 21 0.26 -10.60 -4.57
N ASP A 22 0.59 -11.65 -3.81
CA ASP A 22 1.07 -11.65 -2.42
C ASP A 22 2.60 -11.85 -2.29
N HIS A 23 3.32 -11.74 -3.40
CA HIS A 23 4.77 -11.93 -3.46
C HIS A 23 5.53 -10.66 -3.85
N VAL A 24 6.74 -10.54 -3.31
CA VAL A 24 7.76 -9.59 -3.75
C VAL A 24 8.92 -10.38 -4.36
N TYR A 25 9.49 -9.88 -5.45
CA TYR A 25 10.66 -10.49 -6.07
C TYR A 25 11.95 -10.06 -5.35
N ALA A 26 12.76 -11.03 -4.96
CA ALA A 26 14.19 -10.87 -4.74
C ALA A 26 14.93 -11.04 -6.09
N TYR A 27 16.26 -10.99 -6.06
CA TYR A 27 17.09 -11.15 -7.26
C TYR A 27 16.91 -12.54 -7.93
N ASP A 28 16.76 -13.58 -7.11
CA ASP A 28 16.78 -14.99 -7.49
C ASP A 28 15.42 -15.68 -7.39
N ALA A 29 14.54 -15.23 -6.49
CA ALA A 29 13.26 -15.87 -6.22
C ALA A 29 12.16 -14.91 -5.78
N LYS A 30 10.90 -15.36 -5.83
CA LYS A 30 9.76 -14.68 -5.22
C LYS A 30 9.66 -15.04 -3.74
N ILE A 31 9.32 -14.08 -2.90
CA ILE A 31 9.11 -14.27 -1.47
C ILE A 31 7.70 -13.82 -1.10
N LYS A 32 6.97 -14.67 -0.38
CA LYS A 32 5.64 -14.32 0.16
C LYS A 32 5.76 -13.22 1.21
N ILE A 33 4.95 -12.17 1.05
CA ILE A 33 4.85 -11.06 2.02
C ILE A 33 4.46 -11.59 3.41
N GLN A 34 3.58 -12.59 3.46
CA GLN A 34 3.17 -13.20 4.71
C GLN A 34 4.35 -13.88 5.45
N SER A 35 5.25 -14.54 4.73
CA SER A 35 6.44 -15.16 5.32
C SER A 35 7.34 -14.10 5.95
N LEU A 36 7.52 -12.96 5.29
CA LEU A 36 8.31 -11.83 5.80
C LEU A 36 7.69 -11.20 7.05
N THR A 37 6.40 -10.88 6.99
CA THR A 37 5.67 -10.26 8.11
C THR A 37 5.50 -11.19 9.30
N SER A 38 5.42 -12.51 9.08
CA SER A 38 5.27 -13.50 10.15
C SER A 38 6.41 -13.49 11.17
N MET A 39 7.62 -13.11 10.76
CA MET A 39 8.80 -13.01 11.63
C MET A 39 8.67 -11.90 12.69
N PHE A 40 7.75 -10.96 12.51
CA PHE A 40 7.54 -9.81 13.39
C PHE A 40 6.26 -9.94 14.24
N LYS A 41 5.60 -11.09 14.22
CA LYS A 41 4.47 -11.38 15.13
C LYS A 41 4.98 -11.51 16.57
N GLY A 42 4.10 -11.30 17.55
CA GLY A 42 4.49 -11.22 18.96
C GLY A 42 5.16 -12.46 19.52
N ASP A 43 4.82 -13.65 19.01
CA ASP A 43 5.46 -14.92 19.37
C ASP A 43 6.87 -15.08 18.78
N LYS A 44 7.18 -14.38 17.68
CA LYS A 44 8.48 -14.43 16.99
C LYS A 44 9.37 -13.24 17.34
N CYS A 45 8.79 -12.09 17.65
CA CYS A 45 9.50 -10.87 18.01
C CYS A 45 8.85 -10.20 19.24
N PRO A 46 9.09 -10.73 20.46
CA PRO A 46 8.47 -10.23 21.68
C PRO A 46 8.73 -8.75 21.96
N SER A 47 9.93 -8.24 21.64
CA SER A 47 10.32 -6.83 21.87
C SER A 47 9.55 -5.82 21.01
N LEU A 48 8.79 -6.26 20.01
CA LEU A 48 7.90 -5.42 19.18
C LEU A 48 6.41 -5.58 19.53
N VAL A 49 6.05 -6.35 20.57
CA VAL A 49 4.66 -6.45 21.03
C VAL A 49 4.19 -5.08 21.54
N GLY A 50 3.01 -4.64 21.11
CA GLY A 50 2.46 -3.33 21.45
C GLY A 50 3.09 -2.14 20.71
N LYS A 51 4.09 -2.38 19.84
CA LYS A 51 4.78 -1.35 19.04
C LYS A 51 4.32 -1.41 17.58
N PRO A 52 4.15 -0.27 16.87
CA PRO A 52 3.78 -0.27 15.46
C PRO A 52 4.80 -0.99 14.58
N LYS A 53 4.31 -1.83 13.65
CA LYS A 53 5.09 -2.60 12.68
C LYS A 53 4.63 -2.23 11.27
N ILE A 54 5.35 -1.33 10.64
CA ILE A 54 4.94 -0.67 9.40
C ILE A 54 5.68 -1.31 8.22
N PHE A 55 4.93 -1.85 7.27
CA PHE A 55 5.46 -2.43 6.05
C PHE A 55 5.02 -1.58 4.87
N ILE A 56 5.97 -1.06 4.11
CA ILE A 56 5.73 -0.27 2.90
C ILE A 56 6.10 -1.13 1.70
N ILE A 57 5.15 -1.43 0.83
CA ILE A 57 5.28 -2.39 -0.26
C ILE A 57 4.99 -1.66 -1.57
N GLN A 58 6.07 -1.26 -2.25
CA GLN A 58 6.05 -0.83 -3.64
C GLN A 58 6.34 -2.05 -4.50
N ALA A 59 5.27 -2.74 -4.90
CA ALA A 59 5.31 -3.89 -5.77
C ALA A 59 3.96 -3.99 -6.51
N CYS A 60 3.97 -4.46 -7.75
CA CYS A 60 2.72 -4.74 -8.46
C CYS A 60 1.97 -5.88 -7.76
N ARG A 61 0.64 -5.87 -7.83
CA ARG A 61 -0.21 -6.91 -7.21
C ARG A 61 -1.20 -7.49 -8.22
N GLY A 62 -0.77 -7.53 -9.48
CA GLY A 62 -1.58 -7.95 -10.62
C GLY A 62 -1.12 -7.29 -11.91
N ASP A 63 -1.84 -7.58 -12.98
CA ASP A 63 -1.54 -7.20 -14.37
C ASP A 63 -2.57 -6.22 -14.96
N LYS A 64 -3.63 -5.85 -14.22
CA LYS A 64 -4.66 -4.94 -14.72
C LYS A 64 -4.22 -3.49 -14.56
N HIS A 65 -4.61 -2.67 -15.52
CA HIS A 65 -4.46 -1.22 -15.41
C HIS A 65 -5.74 -0.61 -14.83
N ASP A 66 -5.59 0.37 -13.95
CA ASP A 66 -6.74 1.12 -13.41
C ASP A 66 -7.20 2.14 -14.44
N ASP A 67 -8.42 1.94 -14.94
CA ASP A 67 -9.03 2.78 -15.96
C ASP A 67 -9.70 4.02 -15.35
N PRO A 68 -9.56 5.19 -15.96
CA PRO A 68 -10.22 6.39 -15.46
C PRO A 68 -11.75 6.23 -15.56
N VAL A 69 -12.43 6.23 -14.42
CA VAL A 69 -13.89 6.32 -14.35
C VAL A 69 -14.31 7.79 -14.41
N LEU A 70 -15.27 8.12 -15.28
CA LEU A 70 -15.93 9.43 -15.26
C LEU A 70 -16.88 9.49 -14.06
N PHE A 71 -16.69 10.48 -13.19
CA PHE A 71 -17.65 10.76 -12.12
C PHE A 71 -18.96 11.25 -12.73
N HIS A 72 -19.95 10.37 -12.87
CA HIS A 72 -21.33 10.77 -13.15
C HIS A 72 -22.02 11.03 -11.82
N ASP A 73 -22.09 12.29 -11.42
CA ASP A 73 -22.97 12.77 -10.35
C ASP A 73 -24.41 12.76 -10.89
N THR A 74 -24.98 11.57 -11.05
CA THR A 74 -26.37 11.38 -11.47
C THR A 74 -27.23 11.22 -10.23
N VAL A 75 -27.68 12.36 -9.71
CA VAL A 75 -28.89 12.41 -8.88
C VAL A 75 -30.08 11.93 -9.73
N ASP A 76 -30.67 10.81 -9.28
CA ASP A 76 -31.95 10.22 -9.69
C ASP A 76 -32.23 9.99 -11.19
N SER A 77 -32.22 8.72 -11.61
CA SER A 77 -33.36 8.05 -12.30
C SER A 77 -33.08 6.57 -12.54
N LYS A 78 -33.90 5.71 -11.94
CA LYS A 78 -33.91 4.24 -12.16
C LYS A 78 -34.18 3.87 -13.62
N LYS A 79 -33.53 2.80 -14.09
CA LYS A 79 -34.16 1.75 -14.91
C LYS A 79 -33.33 0.46 -14.85
N GLU A 80 -33.97 -0.60 -14.36
CA GLU A 80 -33.49 -1.98 -14.41
C GLU A 80 -33.38 -2.49 -15.85
N SER A 81 -32.37 -3.33 -16.08
CA SER A 81 -32.49 -4.45 -17.00
C SER A 81 -31.57 -5.57 -16.51
N GLU A 82 -32.16 -6.62 -15.95
CA GLU A 82 -31.51 -7.88 -15.58
C GLU A 82 -31.12 -8.69 -16.83
N ILE A 83 -29.89 -9.20 -16.87
CA ILE A 83 -29.52 -10.44 -17.58
C ILE A 83 -28.41 -11.16 -16.76
N ASN A 84 -28.73 -12.35 -16.24
CA ASN A 84 -27.81 -13.38 -15.68
C ASN A 84 -26.84 -13.87 -16.79
N GLU A 85 -25.57 -14.26 -16.65
CA GLU A 85 -24.77 -14.89 -15.59
C GLU A 85 -23.31 -14.90 -16.12
N ILE A 86 -22.30 -14.77 -15.26
CA ILE A 86 -21.04 -15.56 -15.21
C ILE A 86 -20.32 -15.13 -13.92
N THR A 87 -20.15 -16.11 -13.03
CA THR A 87 -19.41 -16.06 -11.78
C THR A 87 -17.93 -15.79 -11.99
N VAL A 88 -17.33 -14.96 -11.13
CA VAL A 88 -15.94 -15.13 -10.74
C VAL A 88 -15.88 -15.16 -9.22
N ASP A 89 -16.07 -16.36 -8.67
CA ASP A 89 -15.67 -16.64 -7.30
C ASP A 89 -14.15 -16.52 -7.21
N ALA A 90 -13.70 -15.52 -6.46
CA ALA A 90 -12.95 -15.75 -5.24
C ALA A 90 -12.88 -14.41 -4.53
N ALA A 91 -13.69 -14.25 -3.49
CA ALA A 91 -13.27 -13.46 -2.33
C ALA A 91 -11.99 -14.13 -1.79
N ALA A 92 -10.86 -13.87 -2.44
CA ALA A 92 -9.58 -14.45 -2.10
C ALA A 92 -9.10 -13.76 -0.81
N VAL A 93 -9.53 -14.36 0.29
CA VAL A 93 -8.95 -14.36 1.64
C VAL A 93 -7.84 -13.33 1.83
N TYR A 94 -8.18 -12.25 2.53
CA TYR A 94 -7.22 -11.37 3.19
C TYR A 94 -6.26 -12.21 4.05
N THR A 95 -5.09 -12.59 3.54
CA THR A 95 -4.01 -13.14 4.36
C THR A 95 -3.18 -12.01 4.97
N LEU A 96 -3.86 -10.93 5.40
CA LEU A 96 -3.25 -9.94 6.26
C LEU A 96 -2.77 -10.65 7.53
N PRO A 97 -1.57 -10.34 8.04
CA PRO A 97 -1.14 -10.91 9.29
C PRO A 97 -2.17 -10.52 10.36
N ALA A 98 -2.82 -11.51 10.98
CA ALA A 98 -3.73 -11.35 12.11
C ALA A 98 -3.04 -10.78 13.39
N GLY A 99 -1.83 -10.24 13.24
CA GLY A 99 -1.07 -9.63 14.34
C GLY A 99 -1.53 -8.21 14.60
N ALA A 100 -1.75 -7.88 15.86
CA ALA A 100 -1.99 -6.52 16.31
C ALA A 100 -0.78 -5.62 16.00
N ASP A 101 -1.06 -4.32 15.83
CA ASP A 101 -0.10 -3.24 15.62
C ASP A 101 0.70 -3.32 14.31
N PHE A 102 0.19 -4.04 13.32
CA PHE A 102 0.72 -3.99 11.95
C PHE A 102 0.03 -2.89 11.13
N LEU A 103 0.81 -2.24 10.26
CA LEU A 103 0.30 -1.35 9.23
C LEU A 103 0.93 -1.72 7.89
N MET A 104 0.12 -2.23 6.98
CA MET A 104 0.56 -2.65 5.65
C MET A 104 0.19 -1.56 4.64
N CYS A 105 1.18 -0.91 4.04
CA CYS A 105 1.02 0.15 3.07
C CYS A 105 1.39 -0.36 1.68
N TYR A 106 0.46 -0.40 0.73
CA TYR A 106 0.68 -0.88 -0.62
C TYR A 106 0.61 0.26 -1.62
N SER A 107 1.55 0.28 -2.57
CA SER A 107 1.59 1.30 -3.61
C SER A 107 0.41 1.25 -4.58
N VAL A 108 -0.29 0.12 -4.64
CA VAL A 108 -1.45 -0.10 -5.49
C VAL A 108 -2.39 -1.13 -4.84
N ALA A 109 -3.69 -0.99 -5.07
CA ALA A 109 -4.67 -2.01 -4.75
C ALA A 109 -4.43 -3.33 -5.51
N GLU A 110 -4.95 -4.42 -4.98
CA GLU A 110 -4.80 -5.76 -5.56
C GLU A 110 -5.48 -5.89 -6.92
N GLY A 111 -4.85 -6.64 -7.83
CA GLY A 111 -5.24 -6.77 -9.23
C GLY A 111 -4.67 -5.69 -10.13
N TYR A 112 -4.12 -4.60 -9.59
CA TYR A 112 -3.70 -3.43 -10.37
C TYR A 112 -2.18 -3.25 -10.44
N TYR A 113 -1.76 -2.51 -11.48
CA TYR A 113 -0.37 -2.19 -11.77
C TYR A 113 0.08 -0.87 -11.10
N SER A 114 1.34 -0.79 -10.69
CA SER A 114 1.93 0.42 -10.08
C SER A 114 2.87 1.15 -11.05
N HIS A 115 2.71 2.46 -11.19
CA HIS A 115 3.49 3.27 -12.13
C HIS A 115 4.81 3.75 -11.54
N ARG A 116 5.86 3.66 -12.36
CA ARG A 116 7.21 4.13 -12.07
C ARG A 116 7.81 4.88 -13.24
N GLU A 117 8.30 6.08 -12.97
CA GLU A 117 9.13 6.83 -13.91
C GLU A 117 10.58 6.35 -13.83
N THR A 118 11.22 6.19 -14.98
CA THR A 118 12.60 5.67 -15.05
C THR A 118 13.62 6.59 -14.40
N VAL A 119 13.37 7.89 -14.39
CA VAL A 119 14.26 8.92 -13.83
C VAL A 119 13.84 9.33 -12.41
N ASN A 120 12.56 9.63 -12.20
CA ASN A 120 12.10 10.22 -10.93
C ASN A 120 11.61 9.18 -9.90
N GLY A 121 11.54 7.90 -10.28
CA GLY A 121 11.08 6.82 -9.41
C GLY A 121 9.56 6.62 -9.41
N SER A 122 9.06 5.82 -8.47
CA SER A 122 7.64 5.43 -8.39
C SER A 122 6.76 6.55 -7.83
N TRP A 123 5.60 6.77 -8.43
CA TRP A 123 4.66 7.82 -8.01
C TRP A 123 4.32 7.75 -6.53
N TYR A 124 4.02 6.54 -6.05
CA TYR A 124 3.70 6.30 -4.65
C TYR A 124 4.81 6.73 -3.69
N ILE A 125 6.06 6.31 -3.94
CA ILE A 125 7.20 6.67 -3.08
C ILE A 125 7.53 8.15 -3.17
N GLN A 126 7.43 8.77 -4.34
CA GLN A 126 7.61 10.21 -4.48
C GLN A 126 6.61 10.97 -3.58
N ASP A 127 5.33 10.63 -3.69
CA ASP A 127 4.26 11.29 -2.93
C ASP A 127 4.33 10.97 -1.43
N LEU A 128 4.66 9.74 -1.06
CA LEU A 128 4.90 9.35 0.33
C LEU A 128 6.03 10.16 0.95
N CYS A 129 7.18 10.25 0.29
CA CYS A 129 8.32 11.03 0.76
C CYS A 129 8.00 12.52 0.85
N GLU A 130 7.18 13.05 -0.06
CA GLU A 130 6.74 14.45 0.01
C GLU A 130 5.80 14.70 1.19
N MET A 131 4.81 13.82 1.40
CA MET A 131 3.86 13.94 2.51
C MET A 131 4.57 13.78 3.86
N LEU A 132 5.53 12.85 3.96
CA LEU A 132 6.39 12.71 5.14
C LEU A 132 7.18 13.99 5.43
N ARG A 133 7.79 14.61 4.42
CA ARG A 133 8.54 15.87 4.59
C ARG A 133 7.67 17.03 5.03
N LYS A 134 6.44 17.13 4.53
CA LYS A 134 5.51 18.24 4.82
C LYS A 134 4.73 18.05 6.13
N HIS A 135 4.35 16.82 6.44
CA HIS A 135 3.33 16.51 7.44
C HIS A 135 3.72 15.38 8.41
N GLY A 136 4.87 14.73 8.23
CA GLY A 136 5.27 13.56 9.03
C GLY A 136 5.37 13.83 10.53
N CYS A 137 5.70 15.07 10.91
CA CYS A 137 5.83 15.46 12.31
C CYS A 137 4.54 15.99 12.94
N SER A 138 3.47 16.20 12.17
CA SER A 138 2.25 16.89 12.63
C SER A 138 0.97 16.06 12.48
N LEU A 139 0.84 15.25 11.42
CA LEU A 139 -0.34 14.43 11.20
C LEU A 139 -0.23 13.05 11.87
N GLU A 140 -1.40 12.42 12.08
CA GLU A 140 -1.47 11.00 12.36
C GLU A 140 -1.08 10.23 11.08
N PHE A 141 -0.35 9.12 11.22
CA PHE A 141 0.30 8.49 10.06
C PHE A 141 -0.70 7.93 9.03
N THR A 142 -1.87 7.44 9.44
CA THR A 142 -2.92 6.98 8.51
C THR A 142 -3.65 8.15 7.82
N GLU A 143 -3.76 9.31 8.47
CA GLU A 143 -4.22 10.55 7.83
C GLU A 143 -3.22 10.99 6.74
N LEU A 144 -1.92 10.90 7.04
CA LEU A 144 -0.86 11.17 6.06
C LEU A 144 -0.94 10.21 4.87
N LEU A 145 -1.12 8.91 5.11
CA LEU A 145 -1.31 7.91 4.04
C LEU A 145 -2.56 8.20 3.20
N THR A 146 -3.61 8.75 3.79
CA THR A 146 -4.81 9.17 3.05
C THR A 146 -4.50 10.34 2.10
N LEU A 147 -3.63 11.28 2.50
CA LEU A 147 -3.15 12.33 1.59
C LEU A 147 -2.30 11.74 0.45
N VAL A 148 -1.49 10.72 0.72
CA VAL A 148 -0.75 9.99 -0.32
C VAL A 148 -1.72 9.32 -1.30
N ASN A 149 -2.76 8.62 -0.82
CA ASN A 149 -3.78 8.01 -1.67
C ASN A 149 -4.43 9.05 -2.59
N ARG A 150 -4.85 10.19 -2.03
CA ARG A 150 -5.43 11.29 -2.80
C ARG A 150 -4.46 11.80 -3.86
N LYS A 151 -3.19 12.01 -3.51
CA LYS A 151 -2.23 12.60 -4.44
C LYS A 151 -1.92 11.67 -5.61
N VAL A 152 -1.69 10.38 -5.33
CA VAL A 152 -1.40 9.39 -6.36
C VAL A 152 -2.61 9.16 -7.28
N SER A 153 -3.84 9.13 -6.74
CA SER A 153 -5.05 8.92 -7.55
C SER A 153 -5.41 10.07 -8.50
N HIS A 154 -4.83 11.26 -8.27
CA HIS A 154 -4.95 12.40 -9.18
C HIS A 154 -3.84 12.44 -10.24
N ARG A 155 -2.79 11.61 -10.11
CA ARG A 155 -1.80 11.45 -11.18
C ARG A 155 -2.42 10.69 -12.35
N ARG A 156 -1.90 10.98 -13.53
CA ARG A 156 -2.26 10.30 -14.78
C ARG A 156 -1.04 10.22 -15.68
N VAL A 157 -1.00 9.19 -16.51
CA VAL A 157 0.07 9.05 -17.50
C VAL A 157 -0.26 9.94 -18.70
N ASP A 158 0.38 11.11 -18.79
CA ASP A 158 0.19 12.04 -19.91
C ASP A 158 1.01 11.64 -21.14
N VAL A 159 2.21 11.08 -20.95
CA VAL A 159 3.12 10.68 -22.04
C VAL A 159 3.73 9.31 -21.71
N CYS A 160 3.51 8.32 -22.58
CA CYS A 160 4.13 7.01 -22.50
C CYS A 160 4.44 6.47 -23.90
N ARG A 161 5.49 5.65 -24.01
CA ARG A 161 5.79 4.91 -25.26
C ARG A 161 4.76 3.82 -25.54
N ASP A 162 4.13 3.31 -24.48
CA ASP A 162 3.03 2.36 -24.57
C ASP A 162 1.69 3.13 -24.59
N PRO A 163 0.94 3.13 -25.71
CA PRO A 163 -0.36 3.79 -25.79
C PRO A 163 -1.39 3.22 -24.81
N LEU A 164 -1.27 1.95 -24.42
CA LEU A 164 -2.19 1.30 -23.48
C LEU A 164 -2.05 1.84 -22.06
N ALA A 165 -0.91 2.47 -21.75
CA ALA A 165 -0.65 3.07 -20.45
C ALA A 165 -1.15 4.52 -20.35
N LEU A 166 -1.54 5.16 -21.47
CA LEU A 166 -2.00 6.55 -21.45
C LEU A 166 -3.31 6.71 -20.68
N GLY A 167 -3.40 7.75 -19.86
CA GLY A 167 -4.59 8.05 -19.06
C GLY A 167 -4.86 7.08 -17.89
N LYS A 168 -4.06 6.02 -17.73
CA LYS A 168 -4.19 5.08 -16.60
C LYS A 168 -3.92 5.78 -15.28
N LYS A 169 -4.62 5.31 -14.25
CA LYS A 169 -4.54 5.81 -12.88
C LYS A 169 -3.85 4.82 -11.96
N GLN A 170 -3.61 5.25 -10.73
CA GLN A 170 -3.10 4.41 -9.67
C GLN A 170 -3.76 4.81 -8.35
N VAL A 171 -4.28 3.82 -7.62
CA VAL A 171 -4.82 4.03 -6.29
C VAL A 171 -4.05 3.16 -5.29
N PRO A 172 -3.21 3.76 -4.44
CA PRO A 172 -2.60 3.06 -3.32
C PRO A 172 -3.63 2.69 -2.26
N CYS A 173 -3.29 1.74 -1.39
CA CYS A 173 -4.13 1.38 -0.25
C CYS A 173 -3.29 1.04 0.97
N PHE A 174 -3.91 1.01 2.14
CA PHE A 174 -3.27 0.51 3.34
C PHE A 174 -4.26 -0.32 4.17
N ALA A 175 -3.75 -1.35 4.81
CA ALA A 175 -4.49 -2.16 5.77
C ALA A 175 -3.91 -1.92 7.16
N SER A 176 -4.72 -1.36 8.05
CA SER A 176 -4.32 -1.01 9.41
C SER A 176 -4.88 -1.99 10.42
N MET A 177 -3.98 -2.62 11.17
CA MET A 177 -4.27 -3.37 12.39
C MET A 177 -3.70 -2.65 13.62
N LEU A 178 -3.45 -1.33 13.49
CA LEU A 178 -3.01 -0.48 14.59
C LEU A 178 -4.10 -0.40 15.65
N THR A 179 -3.70 -0.51 16.93
CA THR A 179 -4.61 -0.40 18.07
C THR A 179 -4.64 1.01 18.68
N LYS A 180 -3.77 1.91 18.20
CA LYS A 180 -3.57 3.29 18.68
C LYS A 180 -3.25 4.21 17.51
N LYS A 181 -3.47 5.51 17.71
CA LYS A 181 -3.00 6.56 16.80
C LYS A 181 -1.47 6.59 16.78
N LEU A 182 -0.89 6.75 15.60
CA LEU A 182 0.56 6.80 15.39
C LEU A 182 0.98 8.21 14.94
N HIS A 183 1.88 8.84 15.70
CA HIS A 183 2.49 10.13 15.36
C HIS A 183 4.01 10.05 15.45
N PHE A 184 4.71 10.60 14.46
CA PHE A 184 6.17 10.73 14.47
C PHE A 184 6.61 12.12 14.91
N ARG A 185 6.41 12.43 16.19
CA ARG A 185 6.83 13.73 16.74
C ARG A 185 8.35 13.81 16.86
N PRO A 186 8.95 15.02 16.74
CA PRO A 186 10.36 15.21 17.06
C PRO A 186 10.68 14.69 18.46
N LYS A 187 11.70 13.84 18.58
CA LYS A 187 12.15 13.37 19.90
C LYS A 187 12.77 14.53 20.68
N SER A 188 12.38 14.69 21.94
CA SER A 188 13.08 15.56 22.88
C SER A 188 14.52 15.07 23.01
N LYS A 189 15.48 16.02 22.96
CA LYS A 189 16.88 15.77 23.28
C LYS A 189 17.10 15.59 24.77
#